data_AF-A0A6C8D7Y5-F1
#
_entry.id   AF-A0A6C8D7Y5-F1
#
_cell.length_a   1.000
_cell.length_b   1.000
_cell.length_c   1.000
_cell.angle_alpha   90.00
_cell.angle_beta   90.00
_cell.angle_gamma   90.00
#
_symmetry.space_group_name_H-M   'P 1'
#
loop_
_entity.id
_entity.type
_entity.pdbx_description
1 polymer ?
#
loop_
_entity_poly.entity_id
_entity_poly.type
_entity_poly.pdbx_seq_one_letter_code
_entity_poly.pdbx_strand_id
1 'polypeptide(L)' 'LGAISNADIVIFRKNDDLFCKKIKKEPFADYIFLVSENKKYEDKKVDNREFEQCEILGAVVSKMAIETFKNFIEVVG' A
#
# COMPACT_ATOMS: atom_id res chain seq x y z
N LEU A 1 10.65 12.23 4.63
CA LEU A 1 9.46 11.41 4.30
C LEU A 1 8.32 11.86 5.21
N GLY A 2 7.15 12.15 4.67
CA GLY A 2 5.96 12.41 5.50
C GLY A 2 5.64 11.18 6.35
N ALA A 3 5.00 11.37 7.51
CA ALA A 3 4.58 10.26 8.34
C ALA A 3 3.49 9.45 7.62
N ILE A 4 3.69 8.13 7.49
CA ILE A 4 2.64 7.22 7.03
C ILE A 4 1.63 7.07 8.18
N SER A 5 0.36 7.29 7.86
CA SER A 5 -0.76 7.28 8.80
C SER A 5 -1.75 6.15 8.51
N ASN A 6 -2.62 5.86 9.47
CA ASN A 6 -3.75 4.97 9.22
C ASN A 6 -4.59 5.48 8.03
N ALA A 7 -5.11 4.54 7.24
CA ALA A 7 -5.84 4.74 5.99
C ALA A 7 -5.01 5.19 4.77
N ASP A 8 -3.70 5.42 4.93
CA ASP A 8 -2.80 5.58 3.79
C ASP A 8 -2.71 4.29 2.98
N ILE A 9 -2.46 4.43 1.68
CA ILE A 9 -2.17 3.31 0.79
C ILE A 9 -0.65 3.22 0.63
N VAL A 10 -0.09 2.06 0.92
CA VAL A 10 1.35 1.82 0.81
C VAL A 10 1.66 0.79 -0.27
N ILE A 11 2.77 1.00 -0.95
CA ILE A 11 3.36 0.06 -1.89
C ILE A 11 4.49 -0.65 -1.15
N PHE A 12 4.44 -1.98 -1.12
CA PHE A 12 5.45 -2.79 -0.47
C PHE A 12 5.71 -4.08 -1.23
N ARG A 13 6.92 -4.60 -1.10
CA ARG A 13 7.32 -5.90 -1.63
C ARG A 13 7.37 -6.91 -0.49
N LYS A 14 6.87 -8.12 -0.73
CA LYS A 14 7.09 -9.27 0.15
C LYS A 14 7.57 -10.43 -0.71
N ASN A 15 8.77 -10.94 -0.43
CA ASN A 15 9.49 -11.84 -1.32
C ASN A 15 9.67 -11.16 -2.69
N ASP A 16 9.05 -11.69 -3.75
CA ASP A 16 9.10 -11.15 -5.12
C ASP A 16 7.79 -10.48 -5.57
N ASP A 17 6.75 -10.52 -4.73
CA ASP A 17 5.43 -9.98 -5.06
C ASP A 17 5.31 -8.51 -4.62
N LEU A 18 4.76 -7.68 -5.51
CA LEU A 18 4.48 -6.27 -5.27
C LEU A 18 3.01 -6.08 -4.87
N PHE A 19 2.79 -5.41 -3.74
CA PHE A 19 1.47 -5.14 -3.20
C PHE A 19 1.21 -3.64 -3.08
N CYS A 20 -0.07 -3.28 -3.22
CA CYS A 20 -0.59 -1.94 -2.98
C CYS A 20 -1.87 -2.07 -2.17
N LYS A 21 -1.82 -1.69 -0.88
CA LYS A 21 -2.94 -1.87 0.06
C LYS A 21 -3.06 -0.68 1.00
N LYS A 22 -4.30 -0.41 1.41
CA LYS A 22 -4.58 0.52 2.51
C LYS A 22 -4.17 -0.13 3.82
N ILE A 23 -3.50 0.60 4.70
CA ILE A 23 -3.11 0.10 6.02
C ILE A 23 -4.05 0.59 7.11
N LYS A 24 -4.29 -0.28 8.09
CA LYS A 24 -4.97 0.08 9.33
C LYS A 24 -4.28 -0.62 10.49
N LYS A 25 -3.69 0.16 11.41
CA LYS A 25 -3.11 -0.30 12.66
C LYS A 25 -4.06 0.02 13.83
N GLU A 26 -4.25 -0.95 14.71
CA GLU A 26 -4.99 -0.75 15.96
C GLU A 26 -4.02 -0.36 17.10
N PRO A 27 -4.35 0.62 17.98
CA PRO A 27 -3.39 1.22 18.92
C PRO A 27 -2.70 0.29 19.92
N PHE A 28 -3.19 -0.94 20.11
CA PHE A 28 -2.65 -1.91 21.07
C PHE A 28 -2.54 -3.33 20.48
N ALA A 29 -2.68 -3.45 19.16
CA ALA A 29 -2.57 -4.72 18.47
C ALA A 29 -1.16 -4.94 17.92
N ASP A 30 -0.66 -6.17 18.02
CA ASP A 30 0.58 -6.59 17.36
C ASP A 30 0.36 -7.08 15.91
N TYR A 31 -0.57 -6.43 15.22
CA TYR A 31 -0.90 -6.73 13.83
C TYR A 31 -1.41 -5.47 13.13
N ILE A 32 -1.37 -5.51 11.81
CA ILE A 32 -2.00 -4.53 10.93
C ILE A 32 -3.03 -5.21 10.03
N PHE A 33 -3.99 -4.44 9.55
CA PHE A 33 -4.85 -4.86 8.46
C PHE A 33 -4.38 -4.25 7.15
N LEU A 34 -4.30 -5.10 6.12
CA LEU A 34 -4.21 -4.74 4.72
C LEU A 34 -5.62 -4.72 4.14
N VAL A 35 -6.18 -3.52 4.04
CA VAL A 35 -7.56 -3.29 3.62
C VAL A 35 -7.63 -3.20 2.11
N SER A 36 -8.63 -3.85 1.52
CA SER A 36 -8.84 -3.88 0.08
C SER A 36 -9.98 -2.96 -0.36
N GLU A 37 -9.69 -2.02 -1.25
CA GLU A 37 -10.72 -1.18 -1.92
C GLU A 37 -11.45 -1.95 -3.04
N ASN A 38 -11.64 -3.25 -2.88
CA ASN A 38 -12.30 -4.12 -3.84
C ASN A 38 -13.16 -5.15 -3.11
N LYS A 39 -14.47 -5.10 -3.31
CA LYS A 39 -15.47 -5.97 -2.65
C LYS A 39 -15.23 -7.47 -2.85
N LYS A 40 -14.45 -7.86 -3.85
CA LYS A 40 -14.10 -9.27 -4.12
C LYS A 40 -12.96 -9.80 -3.25
N TYR A 41 -12.29 -8.92 -2.50
CA TYR A 41 -11.13 -9.26 -1.69
C TYR A 41 -11.40 -8.90 -0.25
N GLU A 42 -11.16 -9.87 0.64
CA GLU A 42 -11.24 -9.65 2.07
C GLU A 42 -10.04 -8.87 2.58
N ASP A 43 -10.24 -8.18 3.70
CA ASP A 43 -9.16 -7.53 4.44
C ASP A 43 -8.26 -8.59 5.06
N LYS A 44 -6.95 -8.45 4.87
CA LYS A 44 -5.98 -9.40 5.42
C LYS A 44 -5.40 -8.87 6.71
N LYS A 45 -5.59 -9.60 7.81
CA LYS A 45 -4.84 -9.41 9.05
C LYS A 45 -3.42 -9.96 8.88
N VAL A 46 -2.41 -9.16 9.20
CA VAL A 46 -0.99 -9.52 9.12
C VAL A 46 -0.33 -9.18 10.45
N ASP A 47 0.28 -10.16 11.09
CA ASP A 47 1.04 -9.93 12.32
C ASP A 47 2.26 -9.05 12.04
N ASN A 48 2.68 -8.22 13.00
CA ASN A 48 3.78 -7.28 12.78
C ASN A 48 5.07 -7.98 12.36
N ARG A 49 5.39 -9.15 12.96
CA ARG A 49 6.56 -9.98 12.58
C ARG A 49 6.54 -10.46 11.13
N GLU A 50 5.36 -10.73 10.57
CA GLU A 50 5.22 -11.06 9.14
C GLU A 50 5.42 -9.81 8.30
N PHE A 51 4.89 -8.67 8.75
CA PHE A 51 4.98 -7.41 8.02
C PHE A 51 6.38 -6.78 8.07
N GLU A 52 7.18 -7.05 9.10
CA GLU A 52 8.60 -6.67 9.20
C GLU A 52 9.47 -7.29 8.11
N GLN A 53 9.01 -8.37 7.46
CA GLN A 53 9.69 -8.98 6.32
C GLN A 53 9.39 -8.26 5.00
N CYS A 54 8.50 -7.26 5.01
CA CYS A 54 8.17 -6.48 3.83
C CYS A 54 9.14 -5.31 3.63
N GLU A 55 9.48 -5.04 2.38
CA GLU A 55 10.19 -3.83 1.97
C GLU A 55 9.17 -2.75 1.60
N ILE A 56 9.08 -1.66 2.38
CA ILE A 56 8.21 -0.52 2.06
C ILE A 56 8.87 0.33 0.98
N LEU A 57 8.24 0.39 -0.19
CA LEU A 57 8.75 1.14 -1.35
C LEU A 57 8.25 2.59 -1.37
N GLY A 58 7.06 2.83 -0.82
CA GLY A 58 6.51 4.18 -0.70
C GLY A 58 5.04 4.23 -0.32
N ALA A 59 4.53 5.44 -0.14
CA ALA A 59 3.10 5.71 0.06
C ALA A 59 2.50 6.33 -1.21
N VAL A 60 1.28 5.93 -1.56
CA VAL A 60 0.52 6.50 -2.68
C VAL A 60 -0.01 7.86 -2.27
N VAL A 61 0.47 8.90 -2.93
CA VAL A 61 0.09 10.30 -2.64
C VAL A 61 -1.08 10.81 -3.49
N SER A 62 -1.41 10.11 -4.59
CA SER A 62 -2.46 10.53 -5.51
C SER A 62 -3.06 9.37 -6.29
N LYS A 63 -4.31 9.55 -6.73
CA LYS A 63 -5.00 8.70 -7.71
C LYS A 63 -5.41 9.56 -8.89
N MET A 64 -5.31 9.04 -10.11
CA MET A 64 -5.69 9.77 -11.31
C MET A 64 -6.34 8.84 -12.33
N ALA A 65 -7.09 9.40 -13.27
CA ALA A 65 -7.66 8.65 -14.39
C ALA A 65 -6.56 8.14 -15.32
N ILE A 66 -6.79 7.00 -15.98
CA ILE A 66 -5.81 6.37 -16.89
C ILE A 66 -5.42 7.32 -18.03
N GLU A 67 -6.39 8.06 -18.58
CA GLU A 67 -6.14 9.03 -19.66
C GLU A 67 -5.22 10.15 -19.19
N THR A 68 -5.48 10.69 -18.00
CA THR A 68 -4.61 11.68 -17.35
C THR A 68 -3.21 11.11 -17.14
N PHE A 69 -3.09 9.91 -16.56
CA PHE A 69 -1.82 9.25 -16.30
C PHE A 69 -0.98 9.10 -17.58
N LYS A 70 -1.57 8.62 -18.68
CA LYS A 70 -0.87 8.45 -19.96
C LYS A 70 -0.27 9.75 -20.47
N ASN A 71 -0.95 10.88 -20.26
CA ASN A 71 -0.46 12.20 -20.67
C ASN A 71 0.71 12.70 -19.82
N PHE A 72 0.92 12.14 -18.61
CA PHE A 72 2.03 12.47 -17.72
C PHE A 72 3.29 11.61 -17.95
N ILE A 73 3.21 10.55 -18.76
CA ILE A 73 4.39 9.72 -19.04
C ILE A 73 5.24 10.45 -20.07
N GLU A 74 6.37 11.00 -19.62
CA GLU A 74 7.39 11.51 -20.52
C GLU A 74 8.09 10.33 -21.22
N VAL A 75 8.14 10.37 -22.55
CA VAL A 75 8.98 9.46 -23.32
C VAL A 75 10.39 10.03 -23.30
N VAL A 76 11.23 9.51 -22.40
CA VAL A 76 12.66 9.82 -22.41
C VAL A 76 13.26 9.12 -23.63
N GLY A 77 13.64 9.92 -24.63
CA GLY A 77 14.37 9.48 -25.82
C GLY A 77 15.88 9.51 -25.63
#